data_AF-A0A0G1GPP4-F1
#
_entry.id   AF-A0A0G1GPP4-F1
#
_cell.length_a   1.000
_cell.length_b   1.000
_cell.length_c   1.000
_cell.angle_alpha   90.00
_cell.angle_beta   90.00
_cell.angle_gamma   90.00
#
_symmetry.space_group_name_H-M   'P 1'
#
loop_
_entity.id
_entity.type
_entity.pdbx_description
1 polymer ?
#
loop_
_entity_poly.entity_id
_entity_poly.type
_entity_poly.pdbx_seq_one_letter_code
_entity_poly.pdbx_strand_id
1 'polypeptide(L)'
;MDKQKFILVISSAIFAALVLLNLLTVFTPEIGFDALWYHLTLPKLWLYKHQWFFPGGLMYYSVMPRLSETLFIPLIALTGYIGPKFLQFLAGLGTALLTYRISRFLKISKFHSTMATFSFYITWLVSWQSGS
;
A
#
# COMPACT_ATOMS: atom_id res chain seq x y z
N MET A 1 -18.10 30.93 -3.83
CA MET A 1 -16.83 30.18 -3.96
C MET A 1 -16.75 29.64 -5.39
N ASP A 2 -15.59 29.73 -6.06
CA ASP A 2 -15.40 29.14 -7.40
C ASP A 2 -15.74 27.63 -7.37
N LYS A 3 -16.44 27.13 -8.40
CA LYS A 3 -16.84 25.72 -8.54
C LYS A 3 -15.64 24.80 -8.41
N GLN A 4 -14.50 25.16 -9.00
CA GLN A 4 -13.27 24.35 -8.90
C GLN A 4 -12.74 24.30 -7.47
N LYS A 5 -12.78 25.43 -6.76
CA LYS A 5 -12.36 25.53 -5.36
C LYS A 5 -13.26 24.69 -4.44
N PHE A 6 -14.57 24.69 -4.68
CA PHE A 6 -15.52 23.84 -3.95
C PHE A 6 -15.23 22.35 -4.13
N ILE A 7 -15.06 21.91 -5.39
CA ILE A 7 -14.73 20.51 -5.72
C ILE A 7 -13.42 20.10 -5.03
N LEU A 8 -12.38 20.94 -5.12
CA LEU A 8 -11.10 20.66 -4.48
C LEU A 8 -11.22 20.46 -2.97
N VAL A 9 -12.00 21.30 -2.29
CA VAL A 9 -12.18 21.19 -0.83
C VAL A 9 -12.85 19.87 -0.46
N ILE A 10 -13.96 19.51 -1.13
CA ILE A 10 -14.68 18.27 -0.85
C ILE A 10 -13.80 17.05 -1.16
N SER A 11 -13.19 16.99 -2.34
CA SER A 11 -12.36 15.86 -2.71
C SER A 11 -11.13 15.72 -1.80
N SER A 12 -10.57 16.83 -1.32
CA SER A 12 -9.47 16.80 -0.35
C SER A 12 -9.93 16.24 1.00
N ALA A 13 -11.13 16.59 1.45
CA ALA A 13 -11.69 16.05 2.70
C ALA A 13 -11.93 14.54 2.60
N ILE A 14 -12.49 14.06 1.48
CA ILE A 14 -12.69 12.62 1.22
C ILE A 14 -11.35 11.89 1.17
N PHE A 15 -10.39 12.43 0.42
CA PHE A 15 -9.05 11.86 0.34
C PHE A 15 -8.40 11.77 1.72
N ALA A 16 -8.43 12.84 2.52
CA ALA A 16 -7.88 12.85 3.86
C ALA A 16 -8.57 11.82 4.78
N ALA A 17 -9.89 11.71 4.72
CA ALA A 17 -10.64 10.72 5.49
C ALA A 17 -10.24 9.28 5.13
N LEU A 18 -10.05 8.97 3.84
CA LEU A 18 -9.58 7.65 3.41
C LEU A 18 -8.14 7.38 3.79
N VAL A 19 -7.25 8.37 3.70
CA VAL A 19 -5.87 8.23 4.17
C VAL A 19 -5.84 7.91 5.66
N LEU A 20 -6.65 8.60 6.46
CA LEU A 20 -6.77 8.33 7.89
C LEU A 20 -7.37 6.94 8.16
N LEU A 21 -8.41 6.54 7.42
CA LEU A 21 -9.00 5.21 7.56
C LEU A 21 -7.99 4.10 7.25
N ASN A 22 -7.26 4.22 6.13
CA ASN A 22 -6.25 3.25 5.73
C ASN A 22 -5.07 3.22 6.72
N LEU A 23 -4.73 4.36 7.32
CA LEU A 23 -3.75 4.39 8.40
C LEU A 23 -4.25 3.65 9.65
N LEU A 24 -5.54 3.74 9.99
CA LEU A 24 -6.10 2.98 11.11
C LEU A 24 -6.10 1.48 10.85
N THR A 25 -6.37 1.04 9.61
CA THR A 25 -6.36 -0.38 9.25
C THR A 25 -4.96 -1.00 9.25
N VAL A 26 -3.88 -0.19 9.15
CA VAL A 26 -2.51 -0.67 9.40
C VAL A 26 -2.39 -1.34 10.78
N PHE A 27 -3.12 -0.83 11.78
CA PHE A 27 -3.07 -1.33 13.16
C PHE A 27 -4.09 -2.44 13.45
N THR A 28 -4.97 -2.77 12.50
CA THR A 28 -5.91 -3.88 12.66
C THR A 28 -5.27 -5.20 12.22
N PRO A 29 -5.68 -6.35 12.81
CA PRO A 29 -5.20 -7.66 12.41
C PRO A 29 -5.27 -7.88 10.90
N GLU A 30 -4.26 -8.57 10.35
CA GLU A 30 -4.24 -8.89 8.94
C GLU A 30 -5.24 -10.00 8.61
N ILE A 31 -6.04 -9.78 7.56
CA ILE A 31 -7.12 -10.68 7.12
C ILE A 31 -7.04 -11.01 5.63
N GLY A 32 -6.17 -10.32 4.88
CA GLY A 32 -5.95 -10.52 3.46
C GLY A 32 -5.38 -11.91 3.19
N PHE A 33 -6.04 -12.65 2.32
CA PHE A 33 -5.64 -14.02 1.97
C PHE A 33 -4.20 -14.07 1.47
N ASP A 34 -3.84 -13.24 0.48
CA ASP A 34 -2.48 -13.23 -0.09
C ASP A 34 -1.42 -12.80 0.93
N ALA A 35 -1.76 -11.80 1.76
CA ALA A 35 -0.90 -11.32 2.83
C ALA A 35 -0.57 -12.45 3.82
N LEU A 36 -1.60 -13.18 4.26
CA LEU A 36 -1.45 -14.29 5.20
C LEU A 36 -0.87 -15.55 4.55
N TRP A 37 -1.19 -15.82 3.29
CA TRP A 37 -0.76 -17.03 2.61
C TRP A 37 0.73 -17.02 2.31
N TYR A 38 1.27 -15.91 1.78
CA TYR A 38 2.67 -15.88 1.35
C TYR A 38 3.42 -14.59 1.68
N HIS A 39 2.84 -13.39 1.60
CA HIS A 39 3.64 -12.16 1.80
C HIS A 39 4.16 -12.00 3.23
N LEU A 40 3.38 -12.38 4.24
CA LEU A 40 3.84 -12.40 5.64
C LEU A 40 4.45 -13.75 6.01
N THR A 41 3.95 -14.83 5.43
CA THR A 41 4.37 -16.19 5.79
C THR A 41 5.78 -16.50 5.32
N LEU A 42 6.16 -16.13 4.10
CA LEU A 42 7.52 -16.39 3.60
C LEU A 42 8.60 -15.64 4.41
N PRO A 43 8.45 -14.33 4.73
CA PRO A 43 9.37 -13.65 5.64
C PRO A 43 9.45 -14.27 7.03
N LYS A 44 8.30 -14.69 7.61
CA LYS A 44 8.28 -15.38 8.91
C LYS A 44 9.01 -16.72 8.87
N LEU A 45 8.81 -17.51 7.81
CA LEU A 45 9.54 -18.76 7.61
C LEU A 45 11.03 -18.50 7.42
N TRP A 46 11.42 -17.41 6.74
CA TRP A 46 12.82 -17.03 6.63
C TRP A 46 13.42 -16.66 8.00
N LEU A 47 12.70 -15.88 8.81
CA LEU A 47 13.14 -15.55 10.18
C LEU A 47 13.31 -16.80 11.06
N TYR A 48 12.50 -17.85 10.82
CA TYR A 48 12.53 -19.08 11.61
C TYR A 48 13.54 -20.13 11.09
N LYS A 49 13.65 -20.31 9.77
CA LYS A 49 14.45 -21.38 9.13
C LYS A 49 15.69 -20.88 8.40
N HIS A 50 15.84 -19.57 8.20
CA HIS A 50 16.87 -18.95 7.36
C HIS A 50 16.94 -19.53 5.94
N GLN A 51 15.78 -19.93 5.42
CA GLN A 51 15.64 -20.57 4.11
C GLN A 51 14.72 -19.75 3.23
N TRP A 52 15.12 -19.63 1.97
CA TRP A 52 14.36 -18.92 0.94
C TRP A 52 13.47 -19.84 0.14
N PHE A 53 13.88 -21.08 -0.09
CA PHE A 53 13.16 -22.04 -0.93
C PHE A 53 12.48 -23.09 -0.07
N PHE A 54 11.21 -23.38 -0.37
CA PHE A 54 10.44 -24.42 0.28
C PHE A 54 9.87 -25.37 -0.78
N PRO A 55 10.30 -26.64 -0.80
CA PRO A 55 9.80 -27.60 -1.78
C PRO A 55 8.33 -27.96 -1.52
N GLY A 56 7.60 -28.32 -2.59
CA GLY A 56 6.20 -28.76 -2.53
C GLY A 56 5.21 -27.73 -3.11
N GLY A 57 3.94 -28.15 -3.23
CA GLY A 57 2.89 -27.37 -3.90
C GLY A 57 2.28 -26.24 -3.08
N LEU A 58 2.49 -26.19 -1.75
CA LEU A 58 1.88 -25.16 -0.89
C LEU A 58 2.66 -23.84 -0.90
N MET A 59 3.98 -23.91 -1.00
CA MET A 59 4.89 -22.75 -0.91
C MET A 59 5.56 -22.44 -2.25
N TYR A 60 4.86 -22.66 -3.37
CA TYR A 60 5.40 -22.34 -4.69
C TYR A 60 5.71 -20.85 -4.88
N TYR A 61 5.06 -19.96 -4.12
CA TYR A 61 5.42 -18.53 -4.06
C TYR A 61 6.86 -18.29 -3.56
N SER A 62 7.49 -19.28 -2.92
CA SER A 62 8.89 -19.20 -2.48
C SER A 62 9.90 -19.10 -3.63
N VAL A 63 9.50 -19.27 -4.90
CA VAL A 63 10.37 -19.05 -6.06
C VAL A 63 10.10 -17.73 -6.80
N MET A 64 9.09 -16.95 -6.40
CA MET A 64 8.78 -15.68 -7.04
C MET A 64 9.80 -14.57 -6.69
N PRO A 65 9.85 -13.47 -7.46
CA PRO A 65 10.56 -12.25 -7.06
C PRO A 65 10.09 -11.76 -5.69
N ARG A 66 11.03 -11.39 -4.82
CA ARG A 66 10.77 -11.22 -3.38
C ARG A 66 11.25 -9.89 -2.80
N LEU A 67 11.15 -8.82 -3.58
CA LEU A 67 11.60 -7.51 -3.11
C LEU A 67 10.81 -7.08 -1.87
N SER A 68 9.48 -7.14 -1.92
CA SER A 68 8.60 -6.76 -0.81
C SER A 68 8.82 -7.66 0.40
N GLU A 69 8.89 -8.98 0.21
CA GLU A 69 9.11 -9.97 1.28
C GLU A 69 10.46 -9.74 1.97
N THR A 70 11.50 -9.40 1.21
CA THR A 70 12.82 -9.10 1.77
C THR A 70 12.78 -7.85 2.64
N LEU A 71 12.05 -6.81 2.22
CA LEU A 71 11.82 -5.60 3.03
C LEU A 71 10.97 -5.89 4.27
N PHE A 72 10.05 -6.86 4.19
CA PHE A 72 9.19 -7.24 5.31
C PHE A 72 9.93 -7.99 6.41
N ILE A 73 11.03 -8.69 6.13
CA ILE A 73 11.81 -9.43 7.15
C ILE A 73 12.18 -8.56 8.36
N PRO A 74 12.95 -7.46 8.22
CA PRO A 74 13.31 -6.63 9.37
C PRO A 74 12.08 -5.96 10.00
N LEU A 75 11.08 -5.61 9.21
CA LEU A 75 9.84 -5.00 9.73
C LEU A 75 9.04 -5.97 10.60
N ILE A 76 8.94 -7.22 10.19
CA ILE A 76 8.27 -8.29 10.95
C ILE A 76 9.02 -8.58 12.24
N ALA A 77 10.36 -8.66 12.17
CA ALA A 77 11.17 -8.92 13.35
C ALA A 77 11.00 -7.84 14.45
N LEU A 78 10.81 -6.57 14.05
CA LEU A 78 10.73 -5.44 14.98
C LEU A 78 9.30 -5.08 15.40
N THR A 79 8.32 -5.27 14.51
CA THR A 79 6.96 -4.69 14.69
C THR A 79 5.84 -5.69 14.41
N GLY A 80 6.16 -6.94 14.08
CA GLY A 80 5.17 -7.93 13.66
C GLY A 80 4.53 -7.56 12.32
N TYR A 81 3.23 -7.79 12.17
CA TYR A 81 2.53 -7.52 10.91
C TYR A 81 2.30 -6.02 10.64
N ILE A 82 2.43 -5.16 11.65
CA ILE A 82 2.16 -3.72 11.53
C ILE A 82 3.16 -3.05 10.56
N GLY A 83 4.45 -3.40 10.66
CA GLY A 83 5.49 -2.81 9.82
C GLY A 83 5.30 -3.02 8.32
N PRO A 84 5.09 -4.26 7.84
CA PRO A 84 4.74 -4.53 6.44
C PRO A 84 3.52 -3.74 5.95
N LYS A 85 2.43 -3.70 6.73
CA LYS A 85 1.22 -2.93 6.39
C LYS A 85 1.51 -1.44 6.32
N PHE A 86 2.31 -0.92 7.24
CA PHE A 86 2.71 0.48 7.23
C PHE A 86 3.58 0.81 6.00
N LEU A 87 4.49 -0.08 5.60
CA LEU A 87 5.26 0.08 4.37
C LEU A 87 4.35 0.07 3.13
N GLN A 88 3.35 -0.82 3.09
CA GLN A 88 2.37 -0.89 2.02
C GLN A 88 1.51 0.39 1.94
N PHE A 89 1.04 0.89 3.08
CA PHE A 89 0.36 2.18 3.20
C PHE A 89 1.21 3.32 2.62
N LEU A 90 2.49 3.40 3.01
CA LEU A 90 3.42 4.41 2.48
C LEU A 90 3.66 4.25 0.98
N ALA A 91 3.70 3.02 0.46
CA ALA A 91 3.79 2.76 -0.97
C ALA A 91 2.57 3.26 -1.74
N GLY A 92 1.35 3.09 -1.19
CA GLY A 92 0.11 3.63 -1.74
C GLY A 92 0.13 5.16 -1.81
N LEU A 93 0.50 5.83 -0.71
CA LEU A 93 0.67 7.29 -0.67
C LEU A 93 1.78 7.79 -1.59
N GLY A 94 2.92 7.10 -1.61
CA GLY A 94 4.05 7.41 -2.48
C GLY A 94 3.64 7.34 -3.95
N THR A 95 2.87 6.32 -4.33
CA THR A 95 2.34 6.16 -5.69
C THR A 95 1.34 7.26 -6.03
N ALA A 96 0.46 7.66 -5.10
CA ALA A 96 -0.44 8.80 -5.30
C ALA A 96 0.36 10.11 -5.56
N LEU A 97 1.42 10.35 -4.78
CA LEU A 97 2.32 11.49 -5.00
C LEU A 97 3.03 11.41 -6.36
N LEU A 98 3.47 10.23 -6.77
CA LEU A 98 4.09 10.03 -8.09
C LEU A 98 3.08 10.30 -9.21
N THR A 99 1.82 9.89 -9.09
CA THR A 99 0.73 10.22 -10.03
C THR A 99 0.57 11.72 -10.20
N TYR A 100 0.63 12.49 -9.11
CA TYR A 100 0.64 13.95 -9.18
C TYR A 100 1.88 14.46 -9.95
N ARG A 101 3.07 13.99 -9.59
CA ARG A 101 4.34 14.43 -10.20
C ARG A 101 4.39 14.13 -11.70
N ILE A 102 3.96 12.95 -12.11
CA ILE A 102 3.87 12.54 -13.52
C ILE A 102 2.87 13.43 -14.25
N SER A 103 1.68 13.66 -13.68
CA SER A 103 0.67 14.55 -14.28
C SER A 103 1.22 15.97 -14.48
N ARG A 104 1.96 16.48 -13.50
CA ARG A 104 2.64 17.78 -13.58
C ARG A 104 3.76 17.81 -14.62
N PHE A 105 4.55 16.73 -14.73
CA PHE A 105 5.58 16.56 -15.76
C PHE A 105 4.96 16.59 -17.17
N LEU A 106 3.79 15.97 -17.34
CA LEU A 106 2.99 16.01 -18.58
C LEU A 106 2.26 17.34 -18.83
N LYS A 107 2.56 18.39 -18.06
CA LYS A 107 1.97 19.74 -18.17
C LYS A 107 0.44 19.80 -17.99
N ILE A 108 -0.16 18.80 -17.35
CA ILE A 108 -1.58 18.81 -16.97
C ILE A 108 -1.82 19.89 -15.91
N SER A 109 -2.95 20.61 -15.95
CA SER A 109 -3.23 21.69 -14.99
C SER A 109 -3.27 21.18 -13.54
N LYS A 110 -3.03 22.09 -12.57
CA LYS A 110 -2.93 21.72 -11.14
C LYS A 110 -4.21 21.04 -10.65
N PHE A 111 -5.36 21.62 -10.99
CA PHE A 111 -6.68 21.07 -10.67
C PHE A 111 -6.81 19.62 -11.15
N HIS A 112 -6.60 19.36 -12.44
CA HIS A 112 -6.74 18.01 -13.01
C HIS A 112 -5.71 17.02 -12.46
N SER A 113 -4.47 17.47 -12.19
CA SER A 113 -3.43 16.62 -11.57
C SER A 113 -3.82 16.19 -10.16
N THR A 114 -4.41 17.09 -9.37
CA THR A 114 -4.94 16.79 -8.04
C THR A 114 -6.12 15.83 -8.13
N MET A 115 -7.06 16.04 -9.07
CA MET A 115 -8.17 15.12 -9.29
C MET A 115 -7.69 13.72 -9.69
N ALA A 116 -6.73 13.60 -10.60
CA ALA A 116 -6.14 12.31 -10.98
C ALA A 116 -5.53 11.57 -9.78
N THR A 117 -4.85 12.30 -8.89
CA THR A 117 -4.26 11.75 -7.67
C THR A 117 -5.33 11.21 -6.72
N PHE A 118 -6.40 11.99 -6.52
CA PHE A 118 -7.52 11.57 -5.69
C PHE A 118 -8.25 10.37 -6.30
N SER A 119 -8.54 10.41 -7.61
CA SER A 119 -9.17 9.30 -8.32
C SER A 119 -8.35 8.02 -8.21
N PHE A 120 -7.02 8.10 -8.34
CA PHE A 120 -6.13 6.95 -8.14
C PHE A 120 -6.28 6.35 -6.73
N TYR A 121 -6.15 7.17 -5.69
CA TYR A 121 -6.14 6.69 -4.31
C TYR A 121 -7.51 6.21 -3.82
N ILE A 122 -8.59 6.85 -4.28
CA ILE A 122 -9.98 6.50 -3.92
C ILE A 122 -10.42 5.18 -4.57
N THR A 123 -9.73 4.69 -5.62
CA THR A 123 -10.08 3.39 -6.20
C THR A 123 -10.10 2.32 -5.11
N TRP A 124 -11.13 1.47 -5.15
CA TRP A 124 -11.30 0.40 -4.17
C TRP A 124 -10.03 -0.45 -4.02
N LEU A 125 -9.40 -0.77 -5.16
CA LEU A 125 -8.17 -1.55 -5.22
C LEU A 125 -7.05 -0.91 -4.38
N VAL A 126 -6.75 0.37 -4.60
CA VAL A 126 -5.63 1.06 -3.92
C VAL A 126 -5.98 1.35 -2.47
N SER A 127 -7.20 1.80 -2.18
CA SER A 127 -7.59 2.12 -0.82
C SER A 127 -7.58 0.88 0.07
N TRP A 128 -8.12 -0.25 -0.42
CA TRP A 128 -8.13 -1.49 0.35
C TRP A 128 -6.72 -2.07 0.53
N GLN A 129 -5.91 -2.13 -0.55
CA GLN A 129 -4.52 -2.61 -0.51
C GLN A 129 -3.62 -1.75 0.39
N SER A 130 -3.91 -0.45 0.54
CA SER A 130 -3.10 0.42 1.41
C SER A 130 -3.25 0.13 2.90
N GLY A 131 -4.24 -0.69 3.27
CA GLY A 131 -4.54 -1.06 4.66
C GLY A 131 -4.40 -2.56 4.96
N SER A 132 -3.91 -3.34 4.00
CA SER A 132 -3.81 -4.81 4.01
C SER A 132 -2.37 -5.28 3.76
#